data_AF-A0ABD5KI74-F1
#
_entry.id   AF-A0ABD5KI74-F1
#
_cell.length_a   1.000
_cell.length_b   1.000
_cell.length_c   1.000
_cell.angle_alpha   90.00
_cell.angle_beta   90.00
_cell.angle_gamma   90.00
#
_symmetry.space_group_name_H-M   'P 1'
#
loop_
_entity.id
_entity.type
_entity.pdbx_description
1 polymer ?
#
loop_
_entity_poly.entity_id
_entity_poly.type
_entity_poly.pdbx_seq_one_letter_code
_entity_poly.pdbx_strand_id
1 'polypeptide(L)'
;MGTVSQQKAKKEIKKVDRLGRAVVSFIFSFIGLASLALFHMAMEANKSYNTNGNGIMITMALVLLINATSFFLGMSARRSTSGRGLAIAAITISAIPLALMLLLIIATLLAMLLMN
;
A
#
# COMPACT_ATOMS: atom_id res chain seq x y z
N MET A 1 -55.90 -20.10 4.79
CA MET A 1 -54.96 -19.82 3.68
C MET A 1 -53.72 -19.17 4.27
N GLY A 2 -52.64 -19.96 4.39
CA GLY A 2 -51.42 -19.58 5.08
C GLY A 2 -50.49 -18.71 4.24
N THR A 3 -50.00 -17.65 4.89
CA THR A 3 -48.62 -17.15 4.85
C THR A 3 -47.82 -17.35 3.56
N VAL A 4 -47.84 -16.34 2.69
CA VAL A 4 -46.68 -16.00 1.85
C VAL A 4 -46.34 -14.54 2.12
N SER A 5 -46.08 -14.22 3.40
CA SER A 5 -45.34 -13.01 3.74
C SER A 5 -43.96 -13.20 3.13
N GLN A 6 -43.73 -12.53 2.00
CA GLN A 6 -42.43 -12.39 1.38
C GLN A 6 -41.40 -12.15 2.46
N GLN A 7 -40.61 -13.18 2.76
CA GLN A 7 -39.36 -13.04 3.46
C GLN A 7 -38.54 -12.09 2.58
N LYS A 8 -38.61 -10.80 2.89
CA LYS A 8 -37.58 -9.84 2.55
C LYS A 8 -36.31 -10.48 3.08
N ALA A 9 -35.58 -11.16 2.19
CA ALA A 9 -34.21 -11.55 2.42
C ALA A 9 -33.48 -10.24 2.74
N LYS A 10 -33.40 -9.95 4.04
CA LYS A 10 -32.65 -8.85 4.61
C LYS A 10 -31.23 -9.16 4.21
N LYS A 11 -30.81 -8.65 3.05
CA LYS A 11 -29.44 -8.70 2.56
C LYS A 11 -28.65 -8.01 3.67
N GLU A 12 -28.08 -8.79 4.58
CA GLU A 12 -27.19 -8.26 5.60
C GLU A 12 -26.05 -7.62 4.84
N ILE A 13 -26.10 -6.30 4.70
CA ILE A 13 -24.99 -5.52 4.21
C ILE A 13 -23.92 -5.75 5.25
N LYS A 14 -23.03 -6.72 4.98
CA LYS A 14 -21.92 -7.11 5.86
C LYS A 14 -21.25 -5.82 6.29
N LYS A 15 -21.43 -5.43 7.55
CA LYS A 15 -20.97 -4.14 8.07
C LYS A 15 -19.46 -4.14 7.85
N VAL A 16 -18.99 -3.37 6.87
CA VAL A 16 -17.58 -3.37 6.49
C VAL A 16 -16.79 -3.02 7.74
N ASP A 17 -15.92 -3.92 8.19
CA ASP A 17 -15.10 -3.67 9.36
C ASP A 17 -14.02 -2.64 9.01
N ARG A 18 -14.39 -1.37 9.18
CA ARG A 18 -13.52 -0.23 8.89
C ARG A 18 -12.45 -0.06 9.96
N LEU A 19 -12.66 -0.57 11.17
CA LEU A 19 -11.66 -0.50 12.24
C LEU A 19 -10.54 -1.50 11.97
N GLY A 20 -10.88 -2.77 11.69
CA GLY A 20 -9.89 -3.78 11.31
C GLY A 20 -9.04 -3.35 10.12
N ARG A 21 -9.65 -2.74 9.09
CA ARG A 21 -8.90 -2.18 7.96
C ARG A 21 -7.95 -1.05 8.35
N ALA A 22 -8.34 -0.18 9.28
CA ALA A 22 -7.45 0.87 9.77
C ALA A 22 -6.23 0.27 10.49
N VAL A 23 -6.45 -0.72 11.35
CA VAL A 23 -5.37 -1.42 12.09
C VAL A 23 -4.43 -2.12 11.13
N VAL A 24 -4.96 -2.89 10.19
CA VAL A 24 -4.13 -3.57 9.18
C VAL A 24 -3.36 -2.56 8.34
N SER A 25 -3.99 -1.46 7.90
CA SER A 25 -3.30 -0.41 7.15
C SER A 25 -2.14 0.20 7.92
N PHE A 26 -2.32 0.44 9.21
CA PHE A 26 -1.32 1.01 10.09
C PHE A 26 -0.14 0.08 10.27
N ILE A 27 -0.37 -1.21 10.56
CA ILE A 27 0.70 -2.21 10.65
C ILE A 27 1.47 -2.32 9.32
N PHE A 28 0.74 -2.41 8.20
CA PHE A 28 1.35 -2.46 6.88
C PHE A 28 2.14 -1.20 6.53
N SER A 29 1.82 -0.04 7.11
CA SER A 29 2.58 1.19 6.85
C SER A 29 3.99 1.13 7.41
N PHE A 30 4.18 0.50 8.59
CA PHE A 30 5.53 0.28 9.14
C PHE A 30 6.30 -0.80 8.38
N ILE A 31 5.63 -1.87 7.95
CA ILE A 31 6.23 -2.87 7.06
C ILE A 31 6.65 -2.20 5.74
N GLY A 32 5.80 -1.31 5.21
CA GLY A 32 6.10 -0.50 4.03
C GLY A 32 7.32 0.39 4.23
N LEU A 33 7.44 1.04 5.38
CA LEU A 33 8.60 1.85 5.73
C LEU A 33 9.88 1.00 5.84
N ALA A 34 9.81 -0.16 6.51
CA ALA A 34 10.93 -1.09 6.62
C ALA A 34 11.35 -1.64 5.24
N SER A 35 10.38 -1.90 4.36
CA SER A 35 10.66 -2.37 3.00
C SER A 35 11.42 -1.32 2.18
N LEU A 36 11.19 -0.02 2.41
CA LEU A 36 11.97 1.04 1.79
C LEU A 36 13.45 1.01 2.25
N ALA A 37 13.69 0.76 3.54
CA ALA A 37 15.05 0.60 4.05
C ALA A 37 15.76 -0.61 3.40
N LEU A 38 15.05 -1.74 3.24
CA LEU A 38 15.58 -2.91 2.54
C LEU A 38 15.89 -2.61 1.07
N PHE A 39 15.05 -1.83 0.39
CA PHE A 39 15.33 -1.38 -0.98
C PHE A 39 16.57 -0.51 -1.06
N HIS A 40 16.79 0.39 -0.10
CA HIS A 40 18.01 1.19 -0.03
C HIS A 40 19.25 0.30 0.12
N MET A 41 19.21 -0.67 1.04
CA MET A 41 20.32 -1.62 1.22
C MET A 41 20.56 -2.47 -0.03
N ALA A 42 19.49 -2.88 -0.73
CA ALA A 42 19.61 -3.61 -1.99
C ALA A 42 20.27 -2.74 -3.09
N MET A 43 19.92 -1.46 -3.16
CA MET A 43 20.55 -0.51 -4.09
C MET A 43 22.04 -0.31 -3.80
N GLU A 44 22.42 -0.17 -2.54
CA GLU A 44 23.82 -0.04 -2.12
C GLU A 44 24.63 -1.30 -2.44
N ALA A 45 24.09 -2.48 -2.11
CA ALA A 45 24.73 -3.75 -2.43
C ALA A 45 24.96 -3.91 -3.94
N ASN A 46 23.99 -3.49 -4.78
CA ASN A 46 24.18 -3.55 -6.23
C ASN A 46 25.27 -2.62 -6.75
N LYS A 47 25.42 -1.42 -6.17
CA LYS A 47 26.53 -0.53 -6.51
C LYS A 47 27.89 -1.14 -6.15
N SER A 48 27.98 -1.82 -5.01
CA SER A 48 29.24 -2.40 -4.51
C SER A 48 29.64 -3.69 -5.23
N TYR A 49 28.68 -4.53 -5.63
CA TYR A 49 28.96 -5.88 -6.14
C TYR A 49 28.65 -6.07 -7.63
N ASN A 50 28.22 -5.02 -8.34
CA ASN A 50 27.81 -5.06 -9.76
C ASN A 50 26.84 -6.23 -10.05
N THR A 51 25.90 -6.44 -9.14
CA THR A 51 24.92 -7.53 -9.22
C THR A 51 23.78 -7.22 -10.18
N ASN A 52 23.09 -8.27 -10.63
CA ASN A 52 22.02 -8.22 -11.65
C ASN A 52 20.90 -7.23 -11.28
N GLY A 53 20.60 -6.29 -12.19
CA GLY A 53 19.54 -5.29 -12.04
C GLY A 53 18.12 -5.86 -11.84
N ASN A 54 17.87 -7.12 -12.20
CA ASN A 54 16.59 -7.80 -11.94
C ASN A 54 16.23 -7.86 -10.45
N GLY A 55 17.20 -8.03 -9.55
CA GLY A 55 16.94 -8.08 -8.11
C GLY A 55 16.40 -6.76 -7.57
N ILE A 56 16.94 -5.64 -8.05
CA ILE A 56 16.48 -4.30 -7.70
C ILE A 56 15.05 -4.08 -8.18
N MET A 57 14.73 -4.47 -9.42
CA MET A 57 13.37 -4.30 -9.96
C MET A 57 12.32 -5.08 -9.16
N ILE A 58 12.64 -6.31 -8.75
CA ILE A 58 11.74 -7.12 -7.90
C ILE A 58 11.53 -6.44 -6.55
N THR A 59 12.61 -5.96 -5.93
CA THR A 59 12.54 -5.30 -4.61
C THR A 59 11.75 -3.99 -4.72
N MET A 60 11.94 -3.22 -5.80
CA MET A 60 11.19 -2.01 -6.09
C MET A 60 9.69 -2.29 -6.22
N ALA A 61 9.32 -3.31 -6.99
CA ALA A 61 7.92 -3.71 -7.15
C ALA A 61 7.28 -4.12 -5.82
N LEU A 62 8.00 -4.87 -4.98
CA LEU A 62 7.51 -5.27 -3.65
C LEU A 62 7.26 -4.08 -2.72
N VAL A 63 8.20 -3.14 -2.64
CA VAL A 63 8.02 -1.91 -1.83
C VAL A 63 6.80 -1.14 -2.32
N LEU A 64 6.63 -1.02 -3.64
CA LEU A 64 5.52 -0.29 -4.23
C LEU A 64 4.18 -0.95 -3.91
N LEU A 65 4.09 -2.28 -4.03
CA LEU A 65 2.87 -3.04 -3.71
C LEU A 65 2.51 -2.96 -2.23
N ILE A 66 3.47 -3.12 -1.31
CA ILE A 66 3.23 -3.08 0.13
C ILE A 66 2.74 -1.67 0.53
N ASN A 67 3.42 -0.62 0.08
CA ASN A 67 3.06 0.75 0.43
C ASN A 67 1.74 1.17 -0.24
N ALA A 68 1.51 0.81 -1.51
CA ALA A 68 0.22 1.02 -2.17
C ALA A 68 -0.92 0.35 -1.40
N THR A 69 -0.75 -0.90 -0.99
CA THR A 69 -1.77 -1.64 -0.23
C THR A 69 -2.06 -0.96 1.10
N SER A 70 -1.03 -0.59 1.87
CA SER A 70 -1.18 0.16 3.11
C SER A 70 -1.97 1.46 2.90
N PHE A 71 -1.57 2.25 1.90
CA PHE A 71 -2.16 3.54 1.58
C PHE A 71 -3.63 3.43 1.18
N PHE A 72 -3.96 2.52 0.26
CA PHE A 72 -5.34 2.32 -0.19
C PHE A 72 -6.24 1.74 0.91
N LEU A 73 -5.72 0.83 1.75
CA LEU A 73 -6.46 0.34 2.90
C LEU A 73 -6.74 1.48 3.89
N GLY A 74 -5.75 2.32 4.19
CA GLY A 74 -5.90 3.50 5.04
C GLY A 74 -6.94 4.48 4.45
N MET A 75 -6.86 4.78 3.16
CA MET A 75 -7.84 5.62 2.48
C MET A 75 -9.27 5.06 2.58
N SER A 76 -9.43 3.74 2.44
CA SER A 76 -10.74 3.09 2.57
C SER A 76 -11.29 3.16 4.01
N ALA A 77 -10.40 3.15 5.01
CA ALA A 77 -10.73 3.16 6.42
C ALA A 77 -10.90 4.57 7.02
N ARG A 78 -10.52 5.64 6.30
CA ARG A 78 -10.57 7.04 6.79
C ARG A 78 -11.96 7.51 7.25
N ARG A 79 -13.03 6.88 6.74
CA ARG A 79 -14.44 7.16 7.11
C ARG A 79 -14.93 6.29 8.28
N SER A 80 -14.02 5.64 9.01
CA SER A 80 -14.33 4.92 10.25
C SER A 80 -14.62 5.91 11.38
N THR A 81 -15.59 5.61 12.25
CA THR A 81 -15.86 6.45 13.44
C THR A 81 -14.83 6.22 14.54
N SER A 82 -14.32 4.99 14.68
CA SER A 82 -13.34 4.61 15.70
C SER A 82 -11.90 4.53 15.17
N GLY A 83 -11.71 4.17 13.90
CA GLY A 83 -10.38 3.91 13.31
C GLY A 83 -9.76 5.08 12.52
N ARG A 84 -10.38 6.26 12.52
CA ARG A 84 -9.99 7.37 11.64
C ARG A 84 -8.55 7.85 11.88
N GLY A 85 -8.16 8.05 13.13
CA GLY A 85 -6.80 8.51 13.47
C GLY A 85 -5.73 7.52 12.99
N LEU A 86 -5.97 6.22 13.21
CA LEU A 86 -5.08 5.15 12.78
C LEU A 86 -4.96 5.09 11.25
N ALA A 87 -6.09 5.22 10.55
CA ALA A 87 -6.11 5.26 9.09
C ALA A 87 -5.35 6.45 8.53
N ILE A 88 -5.48 7.64 9.13
CA ILE A 88 -4.73 8.84 8.72
C ILE A 88 -3.24 8.64 8.96
N ALA A 89 -2.84 8.12 10.12
CA ALA A 89 -1.43 7.84 10.41
C ALA A 89 -0.83 6.85 9.39
N ALA A 90 -1.56 5.78 9.07
CA ALA A 90 -1.15 4.81 8.05
C ALA A 90 -0.95 5.45 6.67
N ILE A 91 -1.88 6.31 6.24
CA ILE A 91 -1.78 7.07 4.98
C ILE A 91 -0.53 7.94 4.99
N THR A 92 -0.29 8.70 6.05
CA THR A 92 0.85 9.62 6.13
C THR A 92 2.18 8.86 6.08
N ILE A 93 2.30 7.75 6.82
CA ILE A 93 3.52 6.93 6.86
C ILE A 93 3.77 6.28 5.49
N SER A 94 2.75 5.66 4.89
CA SER A 94 2.88 4.96 3.60
C SER A 94 3.03 5.90 2.40
N ALA A 95 2.55 7.15 2.49
CA ALA A 95 2.66 8.14 1.42
C ALA A 95 4.11 8.49 1.09
N ILE A 96 5.00 8.52 2.09
CA ILE A 96 6.41 8.91 1.90
C ILE A 96 7.14 7.88 1.00
N PRO A 97 7.17 6.57 1.32
CA PRO A 97 7.76 5.58 0.41
C PRO A 97 7.09 5.54 -0.97
N LEU A 98 5.76 5.66 -1.02
CA LEU A 98 5.02 5.68 -2.29
C LEU A 98 5.46 6.83 -3.20
N ALA A 99 5.54 8.04 -2.67
CA ALA A 99 5.94 9.22 -3.43
C ALA A 99 7.39 9.08 -3.94
N LEU A 100 8.31 8.61 -3.09
CA LEU A 100 9.69 8.38 -3.47
C LEU A 100 9.82 7.35 -4.60
N MET A 101 9.07 6.23 -4.51
CA MET A 101 9.09 5.20 -5.55
C MET A 101 8.48 5.68 -6.86
N LEU A 102 7.40 6.46 -6.82
CA LEU A 102 6.80 7.05 -8.01
C LEU A 102 7.75 8.04 -8.69
N LEU A 103 8.42 8.89 -7.91
CA LEU A 103 9.44 9.82 -8.44
C LEU A 103 10.59 9.06 -9.10
N LEU A 104 11.08 8.00 -8.49
CA LEU A 104 12.12 7.13 -9.06
C LEU A 104 11.69 6.55 -10.40
N ILE A 105 10.48 6.00 -10.49
CA ILE A 105 9.95 5.43 -11.73
C ILE A 105 9.84 6.50 -12.82
N ILE A 106 9.26 7.66 -12.51
CA ILE A 106 9.12 8.78 -13.46
C ILE A 106 10.50 9.23 -13.95
N ALA A 107 11.48 9.37 -13.06
CA ALA A 107 12.84 9.73 -13.43
C ALA A 107 13.49 8.69 -14.35
N THR A 108 13.32 7.40 -14.08
CA THR A 108 13.86 6.34 -14.95
C THR A 108 13.20 6.33 -16.33
N LEU A 109 11.89 6.52 -16.42
CA LEU A 109 11.17 6.60 -17.70
C LEU A 109 11.58 7.83 -18.52
N LEU A 110 11.73 8.99 -17.86
CA LEU A 110 12.21 10.22 -18.50
C LEU A 110 13.65 10.05 -19.02
N ALA A 111 14.53 9.44 -18.23
CA ALA A 111 15.90 9.16 -18.66
C ALA A 111 15.93 8.25 -19.89
N MET A 112 15.13 7.17 -19.89
CA MET A 112 15.01 6.29 -21.06
C MET A 112 14.51 7.03 -22.29
N LEU A 113 13.53 7.92 -22.15
CA LEU A 113 12.98 8.69 -23.26
C LEU A 113 13.96 9.75 -23.81
N LEU A 114 14.78 10.37 -22.96
CA LEU A 114 15.77 11.36 -23.37
C LEU A 114 17.05 10.74 -23.97
N MET A 115 17.36 9.50 -23.61
CA MET A 115 18.53 8.75 -24.11
C MET A 115 18.26 8.01 -25.42
N ASN A 116 17.01 8.00 -25.88
CA ASN A 116 16.54 7.29 -27.07
C ASN A 116 16.15 8.26 -28.19
#